data_AF-F4SAQ4-F1
#
_entry.id   AF-F4SAQ4-F1
#
_cell.length_a   1.000
_cell.length_b   1.000
_cell.length_c   1.000
_cell.angle_alpha   90.00
_cell.angle_beta   90.00
_cell.angle_gamma   90.00
#
_symmetry.space_group_name_H-M   'P 1'
#
loop_
_entity.id
_entity.type
_entity.pdbx_description
1 polymer ?
#
loop_
_entity_poly.entity_id
_entity_poly.type
_entity_poly.pdbx_seq_one_letter_code
_entity_poly.pdbx_strand_id
1 'polypeptide(L)'
;MKLQILGEGGNNYSESPLHQTLRIPVRIPVCLKTQSSALATRESFKLVNSKEDIDLERNSMFNSCCLSHLLIGQFRLASENLSAFTDIYKYLNQIEIAQISDARPDFEETMQESLRNLAEAYQLSEITQLELLNPDLTANERQELNERLQTETTNLISRQEVFSKVVDDGSFMTALLQHHQKLLDKQQTNA
;
A
#
# COMPACT_ATOMS: atom_id res chain seq x y z
N MET A 1 -25.69 3.04 68.90
CA MET A 1 -24.90 1.87 69.32
C MET A 1 -24.39 1.19 68.04
N LYS A 2 -23.06 1.07 67.91
CA LYS A 2 -22.18 0.33 66.94
C LYS A 2 -22.86 -0.55 65.86
N LEU A 3 -22.39 -0.69 64.60
CA LEU A 3 -21.04 -0.61 64.00
C LEU A 3 -21.13 -0.54 62.44
N GLN A 4 -20.12 0.07 61.81
CA GLN A 4 -19.78 0.04 60.37
C GLN A 4 -19.18 -1.33 59.95
N ILE A 5 -19.12 -1.64 58.63
CA ILE A 5 -17.89 -1.78 57.80
C ILE A 5 -18.19 -2.27 56.35
N LEU A 6 -17.66 -1.48 55.39
CA LEU A 6 -17.08 -1.68 54.03
C LEU A 6 -17.32 -2.93 53.15
N GLY A 7 -17.34 -2.68 51.82
CA GLY A 7 -16.67 -3.54 50.82
C GLY A 7 -17.31 -3.65 49.43
N GLU A 8 -16.81 -2.84 48.48
CA GLU A 8 -16.37 -3.19 47.09
C GLU A 8 -17.24 -4.13 46.22
N GLY A 9 -17.65 -3.81 44.99
CA GLY A 9 -16.82 -3.46 43.82
C GLY A 9 -17.19 -4.45 42.69
N GLY A 10 -17.42 -3.99 41.46
CA GLY A 10 -17.71 -4.91 40.35
C GLY A 10 -18.39 -4.30 39.13
N ASN A 11 -17.59 -3.62 38.30
CA ASN A 11 -17.87 -3.38 36.88
C ASN A 11 -18.25 -4.68 36.17
N ASN A 12 -19.17 -4.61 35.19
CA ASN A 12 -19.14 -5.42 33.97
C ASN A 12 -20.00 -4.76 32.88
N TYR A 13 -19.39 -3.84 32.13
CA TYR A 13 -19.74 -3.58 30.74
C TYR A 13 -18.83 -4.44 29.88
N SER A 14 -19.36 -5.47 29.20
CA SER A 14 -18.77 -6.00 27.97
C SER A 14 -19.76 -6.86 27.21
N GLU A 15 -20.51 -6.26 26.29
CA GLU A 15 -21.01 -6.99 25.12
C GLU A 15 -20.53 -6.23 23.88
N SER A 16 -19.46 -6.74 23.28
CA SER A 16 -18.96 -6.32 21.97
C SER A 16 -19.63 -7.18 20.89
N PRO A 17 -20.27 -6.60 19.86
CA PRO A 17 -20.65 -7.35 18.67
C PRO A 17 -19.89 -6.83 17.46
N LEU A 18 -18.75 -7.44 17.11
CA LEU A 18 -18.09 -7.20 15.82
C LEU A 18 -17.48 -8.48 15.25
N HIS A 19 -18.31 -9.30 14.63
CA HIS A 19 -17.88 -10.12 13.49
C HIS A 19 -18.41 -9.46 12.22
N GLN A 20 -17.70 -8.44 11.71
CA GLN A 20 -17.84 -8.01 10.34
C GLN A 20 -16.81 -8.75 9.48
N THR A 21 -17.28 -9.79 8.80
CA THR A 21 -16.53 -10.44 7.74
C THR A 21 -16.43 -9.50 6.54
N LEU A 22 -15.29 -8.83 6.38
CA LEU A 22 -14.98 -8.09 5.15
C LEU A 22 -14.81 -9.09 3.99
N ARG A 23 -15.83 -9.15 3.12
CA ARG A 23 -15.66 -9.74 1.78
C ARG A 23 -15.08 -8.68 0.88
N ILE A 24 -13.77 -8.78 0.62
CA ILE A 24 -13.09 -7.93 -0.36
C ILE A 24 -13.39 -8.50 -1.76
N PRO A 25 -14.01 -7.74 -2.67
CA PRO A 25 -14.05 -8.13 -4.07
C PRO A 25 -12.64 -8.02 -4.67
N VAL A 26 -12.10 -9.14 -5.14
CA VAL A 26 -10.87 -9.17 -5.95
C VAL A 26 -11.18 -8.44 -7.27
N ARG A 27 -10.70 -7.20 -7.41
CA ARG A 27 -10.68 -6.51 -8.70
C ARG A 27 -9.45 -6.97 -9.46
N ILE A 28 -9.67 -7.71 -10.54
CA ILE A 28 -8.67 -7.98 -11.56
C ILE A 28 -8.39 -6.65 -12.28
N PRO A 29 -7.17 -6.10 -12.27
CA PRO A 29 -6.84 -4.99 -13.15
C PRO A 29 -6.84 -5.49 -14.60
N VAL A 30 -7.89 -5.16 -15.34
CA VAL A 30 -7.93 -5.35 -16.79
C VAL A 30 -7.13 -4.20 -17.40
N CYS A 31 -5.92 -4.50 -17.88
CA CYS A 31 -5.19 -3.60 -18.76
C CYS A 31 -5.93 -3.55 -20.10
N LEU A 32 -6.83 -2.57 -20.25
CA LEU A 32 -7.57 -2.37 -21.49
C LEU A 32 -6.58 -1.95 -22.59
N LYS A 33 -6.40 -2.84 -23.57
CA LYS A 33 -5.77 -2.52 -24.84
C LYS A 33 -6.58 -1.40 -25.52
N THR A 34 -6.03 -0.21 -25.60
CA THR A 34 -6.54 0.84 -26.49
C THR A 34 -6.27 0.44 -27.94
N GLN A 35 -7.25 -0.19 -28.58
CA GLN A 35 -7.34 -0.25 -30.03
C GLN A 35 -7.96 1.07 -30.52
N SER A 36 -7.29 1.75 -31.44
CA SER A 36 -7.89 2.86 -32.19
C SER A 36 -7.73 2.62 -33.69
N SER A 37 -8.90 2.65 -34.35
CA SER A 37 -9.20 2.82 -35.77
C SER A 37 -9.02 1.65 -36.75
N ALA A 38 -10.14 1.31 -37.38
CA ALA A 38 -10.38 0.18 -38.28
C ALA A 38 -9.89 0.40 -39.71
N LEU A 39 -9.32 -0.66 -40.32
CA LEU A 39 -9.57 -1.05 -41.70
C LEU A 39 -9.31 -2.57 -41.82
N ALA A 40 -10.20 -3.28 -42.51
CA ALA A 40 -10.31 -4.73 -42.51
C ALA A 40 -9.14 -5.49 -43.17
N THR A 41 -9.07 -6.77 -42.81
CA THR A 41 -8.42 -7.91 -43.51
C THR A 41 -6.94 -8.18 -43.21
N ARG A 42 -6.67 -8.94 -42.13
CA ARG A 42 -6.14 -10.33 -42.15
C ARG A 42 -5.89 -10.73 -40.69
N GLU A 43 -6.63 -11.71 -40.17
CA GLU A 43 -6.18 -12.43 -38.99
C GLU A 43 -4.92 -13.20 -39.39
N SER A 44 -3.75 -12.57 -39.25
CA SER A 44 -2.54 -13.34 -39.06
C SER A 44 -2.51 -13.71 -37.59
N PHE A 45 -2.78 -14.99 -37.32
CA PHE A 45 -2.20 -15.61 -36.15
C PHE A 45 -0.68 -15.42 -36.30
N LYS A 46 -0.15 -14.34 -35.70
CA LYS A 46 1.29 -14.18 -35.53
C LYS A 46 1.69 -15.29 -34.56
N LEU A 47 2.12 -16.39 -35.17
CA LEU A 47 2.82 -17.47 -34.52
C LEU A 47 4.07 -16.84 -33.91
N VAL A 48 4.03 -16.53 -32.61
CA VAL A 48 5.16 -15.96 -31.84
C VAL A 48 6.25 -17.02 -31.83
N ASN A 49 7.20 -16.89 -32.76
CA ASN A 49 8.15 -17.95 -33.10
C ASN A 49 9.62 -17.56 -32.89
N SER A 50 9.92 -16.39 -32.32
CA SER A 50 11.30 -16.02 -31.99
C SER A 50 11.45 -15.50 -30.57
N LYS A 51 12.60 -15.82 -29.97
CA LYS A 51 13.05 -15.29 -28.69
C LYS A 51 13.09 -13.74 -28.71
N GLU A 52 13.31 -13.15 -29.88
CA GLU A 52 13.32 -11.69 -30.07
C GLU A 52 11.92 -11.06 -29.93
N ASP A 53 10.85 -11.72 -30.41
CA ASP A 53 9.48 -11.22 -30.26
C ASP A 53 9.01 -11.27 -28.79
N ILE A 54 9.41 -12.31 -28.06
CA ILE A 54 9.15 -12.45 -26.60
C ILE A 54 9.86 -11.33 -25.83
N ASP A 55 11.10 -10.99 -26.22
CA ASP A 55 11.85 -9.90 -25.60
C ASP A 55 11.22 -8.52 -25.89
N LEU A 56 10.62 -8.31 -27.06
CA LEU A 56 9.91 -7.06 -27.40
C LEU A 56 8.63 -6.86 -26.59
N GLU A 57 7.76 -7.88 -26.49
CA GLU A 57 6.52 -7.78 -25.71
C GLU A 57 6.81 -7.61 -24.21
N ARG A 58 7.76 -8.38 -23.69
CA ARG A 58 8.23 -8.27 -22.30
C ARG A 58 8.74 -6.86 -22.00
N ASN A 59 9.66 -6.35 -22.83
CA ASN A 59 10.22 -5.01 -22.64
C ASN A 59 9.14 -3.94 -22.72
N SER A 60 8.20 -4.06 -23.67
CA SER A 60 7.08 -3.12 -23.77
C SER A 60 6.22 -3.14 -22.52
N MET A 61 5.86 -4.32 -22.01
CA MET A 61 5.03 -4.44 -20.82
C MET A 61 5.74 -3.91 -19.57
N PHE A 62 7.01 -4.26 -19.37
CA PHE A 62 7.79 -3.75 -18.26
C PHE A 62 7.90 -2.23 -18.30
N ASN A 63 8.26 -1.67 -19.46
CA ASN A 63 8.47 -0.22 -19.60
C ASN A 63 7.16 0.56 -19.43
N SER A 64 6.08 0.11 -20.05
CA SER A 64 4.80 0.83 -20.03
C SER A 64 4.03 0.66 -18.72
N CYS A 65 4.13 -0.49 -18.05
CA CYS A 65 3.32 -0.81 -16.87
C CYS A 65 4.08 -0.79 -15.56
N CYS A 66 5.39 -1.07 -15.55
CA CYS A 66 6.19 -1.11 -14.33
C CYS A 66 7.08 0.13 -14.22
N LEU A 67 7.98 0.32 -15.18
CA LEU A 67 9.00 1.38 -15.15
C LEU A 67 8.39 2.78 -15.15
N SER A 68 7.38 3.01 -16.01
CA SER A 68 6.68 4.29 -16.08
C SER A 68 6.17 4.76 -14.71
N HIS A 69 5.58 3.84 -13.92
CA HIS A 69 5.06 4.13 -12.59
C HIS A 69 6.18 4.31 -11.55
N LEU A 70 7.26 3.52 -11.64
CA LEU A 70 8.44 3.69 -10.79
C LEU A 70 9.04 5.10 -10.96
N LEU A 71 9.23 5.54 -12.20
CA LEU A 71 9.86 6.83 -12.52
C LEU A 71 9.04 8.05 -12.07
N ILE A 72 7.74 7.90 -11.87
CA ILE A 72 6.86 9.00 -11.42
C ILE A 72 6.42 8.83 -9.96
N GLY A 73 7.05 7.92 -9.21
CA GLY A 73 6.77 7.70 -7.79
C GLY A 73 5.42 7.03 -7.49
N GLN A 74 4.76 6.42 -8.49
CA GLN A 74 3.50 5.70 -8.32
C GLN A 74 3.73 4.26 -7.86
N PHE A 75 4.37 4.10 -6.70
CA PHE A 75 4.85 2.80 -6.20
C PHE A 75 3.77 1.76 -5.96
N ARG A 76 2.55 2.18 -5.59
CA ARG A 76 1.42 1.27 -5.47
C ARG A 76 1.07 0.61 -6.79
N LEU A 77 0.94 1.41 -7.85
CA LEU A 77 0.65 0.92 -9.19
C LEU A 77 1.84 0.14 -9.75
N ALA A 78 3.07 0.57 -9.47
CA ALA A 78 4.27 -0.18 -9.84
C ALA A 78 4.26 -1.58 -9.20
N SER A 79 3.99 -1.68 -7.89
CA SER A 79 3.91 -2.93 -7.13
C SER A 79 2.86 -3.90 -7.71
N GLU A 80 1.65 -3.40 -7.98
CA GLU A 80 0.58 -4.20 -8.59
C GLU A 80 0.96 -4.71 -10.00
N ASN A 81 1.55 -3.84 -10.83
CA ASN A 81 1.98 -4.21 -12.17
C ASN A 81 3.19 -5.16 -12.16
N LEU A 82 4.13 -5.00 -11.23
CA LEU A 82 5.26 -5.91 -11.04
C LEU A 82 4.80 -7.30 -10.60
N SER A 83 3.81 -7.37 -9.71
CA SER A 83 3.19 -8.65 -9.33
C SER A 83 2.60 -9.36 -10.56
N ALA A 84 1.75 -8.66 -11.33
CA ALA A 84 1.18 -9.22 -12.56
C ALA A 84 2.25 -9.58 -13.62
N PHE A 85 3.29 -8.76 -13.74
CA PHE A 85 4.41 -9.01 -14.65
C PHE A 85 5.15 -10.30 -14.28
N THR A 86 5.45 -10.48 -12.99
CA THR A 86 6.14 -11.69 -12.50
C THR A 86 5.26 -12.94 -12.54
N ASP A 87 3.94 -12.80 -12.47
CA ASP A 87 3.02 -13.91 -12.74
C ASP A 87 3.09 -14.40 -14.19
N ILE A 88 3.29 -13.50 -15.16
CA ILE A 88 3.39 -13.85 -16.59
C ILE A 88 4.78 -14.40 -16.91
N TYR A 89 5.83 -13.66 -16.54
CA TYR A 89 7.19 -13.92 -17.01
C TYR A 89 8.07 -14.71 -16.04
N LYS A 90 7.58 -14.99 -14.82
CA LYS A 90 8.18 -15.84 -13.77
C LYS A 90 9.51 -15.40 -13.16
N TYR A 91 10.27 -14.55 -13.84
CA TYR A 91 11.52 -14.01 -13.35
C TYR A 91 11.71 -12.58 -13.85
N LEU A 92 12.56 -11.82 -13.16
CA LEU A 92 13.11 -10.54 -13.60
C LEU A 92 14.52 -10.73 -14.18
N ASN A 93 14.86 -9.97 -15.21
CA ASN A 93 16.23 -9.91 -15.74
C ASN A 93 17.06 -8.83 -15.01
N GLN A 94 18.37 -8.78 -15.29
CA GLN A 94 19.28 -7.88 -14.57
C GLN A 94 18.99 -6.39 -14.81
N ILE A 95 18.51 -6.02 -15.99
CA ILE A 95 18.15 -4.63 -16.32
C ILE A 95 16.91 -4.23 -15.51
N GLU A 96 15.88 -5.07 -15.48
CA GLU A 96 14.64 -4.82 -14.73
C GLU A 96 14.91 -4.73 -13.23
N ILE A 97 15.77 -5.59 -12.69
CA ILE A 97 16.20 -5.55 -11.28
C ILE A 97 16.92 -4.22 -10.98
N ALA A 98 17.84 -3.80 -11.84
CA ALA A 98 18.55 -2.53 -11.67
C ALA A 98 17.57 -1.35 -11.66
N GLN A 99 16.62 -1.30 -12.60
CA GLN A 99 15.62 -0.24 -12.66
C GLN A 99 14.73 -0.17 -11.43
N ILE A 100 14.28 -1.32 -10.89
CA ILE A 100 13.50 -1.35 -9.64
C ILE A 100 14.37 -0.91 -8.46
N SER A 101 15.63 -1.31 -8.43
CA SER A 101 16.57 -0.90 -7.38
C SER A 101 16.88 0.60 -7.42
N ASP A 102 16.98 1.20 -8.60
CA ASP A 102 17.26 2.61 -8.79
C ASP A 102 16.11 3.51 -8.28
N ALA A 103 14.88 2.99 -8.23
CA ALA A 103 13.71 3.69 -7.70
C ALA A 103 13.59 3.64 -6.16
N ARG A 104 14.50 2.94 -5.47
CA ARG A 104 14.45 2.80 -4.00
C ARG A 104 14.54 4.14 -3.24
N PRO A 105 15.44 5.07 -3.57
CA PRO A 105 15.51 6.35 -2.85
C PRO A 105 14.20 7.14 -2.92
N ASP A 106 13.57 7.19 -4.09
CA ASP A 106 12.30 7.87 -4.30
C ASP A 106 11.15 7.20 -3.51
N PHE A 107 11.19 5.87 -3.40
CA PHE A 107 10.27 5.12 -2.55
C PHE A 107 10.49 5.44 -1.06
N GLU A 108 11.74 5.48 -0.61
CA GLU A 108 12.09 5.82 0.77
C GLU A 108 11.62 7.24 1.12
N GLU A 109 11.77 8.20 0.21
CA GLU A 109 11.23 9.55 0.37
C GLU A 109 9.70 9.53 0.55
N THR A 110 8.98 8.78 -0.31
CA THR A 110 7.52 8.62 -0.22
C THR A 110 7.10 7.98 1.12
N MET A 111 7.87 7.01 1.61
CA MET A 111 7.63 6.37 2.90
C MET A 111 7.85 7.35 4.07
N GLN A 112 8.93 8.14 4.05
CA GLN A 112 9.20 9.16 5.06
C GLN A 112 8.13 10.25 5.05
N GLU A 113 7.66 10.66 3.87
CA GLU A 113 6.55 11.59 3.71
C GLU A 113 5.27 11.04 4.36
N SER A 114 4.92 9.80 4.05
CA SER A 114 3.73 9.17 4.65
C SER A 114 3.86 9.01 6.16
N LEU A 115 5.06 8.70 6.67
CA LEU A 115 5.32 8.60 8.11
C LEU A 115 5.16 9.96 8.80
N ARG A 116 5.70 11.03 8.21
CA ARG A 116 5.58 12.39 8.75
C ARG A 116 4.12 12.82 8.81
N ASN A 117 3.37 12.59 7.72
CA ASN A 117 1.94 12.85 7.70
C ASN A 117 1.20 12.06 8.79
N LEU A 118 1.52 10.78 9.00
CA LEU A 118 0.91 10.00 10.07
C LEU A 118 1.23 10.57 11.46
N ALA A 119 2.50 10.92 11.72
CA ALA A 119 2.95 11.50 12.98
C ALA A 119 2.25 12.84 13.29
N GLU A 120 2.09 13.71 12.30
CA GLU A 120 1.36 14.97 12.44
C GLU A 120 -0.11 14.76 12.84
N ALA A 121 -0.79 13.77 12.24
CA ALA A 121 -2.18 13.47 12.59
C ALA A 121 -2.32 12.90 14.01
N TYR A 122 -1.36 12.05 14.43
CA TYR A 122 -1.30 11.59 15.82
C TYR A 122 -1.14 12.76 16.79
N GLN A 123 -0.19 13.66 16.51
CA GLN A 123 0.09 14.81 17.36
C GLN A 123 -1.12 15.74 17.50
N LEU A 124 -1.85 16.00 16.40
CA LEU A 124 -3.07 16.81 16.45
C LEU A 124 -4.14 16.16 17.32
N SER A 125 -4.38 14.85 17.13
CA SER A 125 -5.35 14.12 17.95
C SER A 125 -4.98 14.11 19.43
N GLU A 126 -3.69 13.95 19.75
CA GLU A 126 -3.20 14.00 21.13
C GLU A 126 -3.40 15.38 21.75
N ILE A 127 -3.08 16.46 21.03
CA ILE A 127 -3.31 17.84 21.50
C ILE A 127 -4.78 18.06 21.83
N THR A 128 -5.70 17.67 20.95
CA THR A 128 -7.14 17.85 21.21
C THR A 128 -7.66 16.95 22.35
N GLN A 129 -7.12 15.75 22.52
CA GLN A 129 -7.41 14.93 23.70
C GLN A 129 -6.94 15.59 24.99
N LEU A 130 -5.75 16.20 24.99
CA LEU A 130 -5.22 16.93 26.15
C LEU A 130 -6.06 18.18 26.45
N GLU A 131 -6.48 18.92 25.43
CA GLU A 131 -7.39 20.07 25.58
C GLU A 131 -8.70 19.65 26.26
N LEU A 132 -9.28 18.50 25.88
CA LEU A 132 -10.52 17.96 26.48
C LEU A 132 -10.40 17.63 27.98
N LEU A 133 -9.18 17.42 28.49
CA LEU A 133 -8.93 17.19 29.92
C LEU A 133 -9.01 18.46 30.75
N ASN A 134 -9.04 19.65 30.12
CA ASN A 134 -9.16 20.90 30.85
C ASN A 134 -10.52 20.96 31.60
N PRO A 135 -10.52 21.09 32.93
CA PRO A 135 -11.76 21.14 33.72
C PRO A 135 -12.56 22.43 33.50
N ASP A 136 -11.93 23.50 33.02
CA ASP A 136 -12.55 24.83 32.88
C ASP A 136 -13.33 25.00 31.57
N LEU A 137 -13.39 23.96 30.73
CA LEU A 137 -14.14 23.99 29.47
C LEU A 137 -15.65 24.10 29.71
N THR A 138 -16.27 25.03 28.98
CA THR A 138 -17.72 25.11 28.86
C THR A 138 -18.29 23.91 28.08
N ALA A 139 -19.60 23.70 28.18
CA ALA A 139 -20.27 22.62 27.44
C ALA A 139 -20.11 22.76 25.91
N ASN A 140 -20.16 23.99 25.40
CA ASN A 140 -20.02 24.25 23.96
C ASN A 140 -18.58 23.98 23.49
N GLU A 141 -17.57 24.50 24.20
CA GLU A 141 -16.16 24.24 23.85
C GLU A 141 -15.83 22.74 23.91
N ARG A 142 -16.37 22.04 24.90
CA ARG A 142 -16.23 20.59 25.00
C ARG A 142 -16.89 19.87 23.83
N GLN A 143 -18.06 20.32 23.37
CA GLN A 143 -18.70 19.74 22.20
C GLN A 143 -17.87 19.97 20.94
N GLU A 144 -17.42 21.21 20.70
CA GLU A 144 -16.57 21.56 19.54
C GLU A 144 -15.28 20.73 19.51
N LEU A 145 -14.61 20.57 20.66
CA LEU A 145 -13.41 19.74 20.77
C LEU A 145 -13.69 18.25 20.52
N ASN A 146 -14.85 17.72 20.92
CA ASN A 146 -15.24 16.35 20.61
C ASN A 146 -15.49 16.14 19.11
N GLU A 147 -16.17 17.08 18.45
CA GLU A 147 -16.40 17.05 17.00
C GLU A 147 -15.07 17.13 16.23
N ARG A 148 -14.17 17.99 16.69
CA ARG A 148 -12.81 18.07 16.17
C ARG A 148 -12.04 16.76 16.36
N LEU A 149 -12.10 16.17 17.54
CA LEU A 149 -11.44 14.89 17.83
C LEU A 149 -11.95 13.75 16.94
N GLN A 150 -13.26 13.70 16.65
CA GLN A 150 -13.81 12.71 15.72
C GLN A 150 -13.26 12.89 14.29
N THR A 151 -13.15 14.13 13.84
CA THR A 151 -12.57 14.47 12.53
C THR A 151 -11.09 14.08 12.47
N GLU A 152 -10.31 14.44 13.49
CA GLU A 152 -8.89 14.11 13.60
C GLU A 152 -8.67 12.59 13.70
N THR A 153 -9.51 11.87 14.44
CA THR A 153 -9.46 10.40 14.53
C THR A 153 -9.71 9.76 13.16
N THR A 154 -10.68 10.27 12.41
CA THR A 154 -10.96 9.77 11.04
C THR A 154 -9.77 10.03 10.11
N ASN A 155 -9.18 11.23 10.19
CA ASN A 155 -7.97 11.57 9.42
C ASN A 155 -6.79 10.67 9.81
N LEU A 156 -6.59 10.42 11.11
CA LEU A 156 -5.56 9.55 11.63
C LEU A 156 -5.67 8.12 11.08
N ILE A 157 -6.86 7.52 11.14
CA ILE A 157 -7.14 6.19 10.58
C ILE A 157 -6.80 6.15 9.08
N SER A 158 -7.27 7.14 8.33
CA SER A 158 -6.97 7.25 6.89
C SER A 158 -5.47 7.30 6.60
N ARG A 159 -4.71 8.11 7.36
CA ARG A 159 -3.24 8.18 7.20
C ARG A 159 -2.54 6.89 7.60
N GLN A 160 -3.05 6.19 8.61
CA GLN A 160 -2.51 4.89 9.02
C GLN A 160 -2.70 3.85 7.92
N GLU A 161 -3.85 3.83 7.24
CA GLU A 161 -4.10 2.95 6.10
C GLU A 161 -3.18 3.26 4.91
N VAL A 162 -2.97 4.54 4.59
CA VAL A 162 -2.04 4.96 3.53
C VAL A 162 -0.61 4.52 3.87
N PHE A 163 -0.14 4.80 5.08
CA PHE A 163 1.19 4.40 5.52
C PHE A 163 1.38 2.87 5.45
N SER A 164 0.39 2.11 5.92
CA SER A 164 0.43 0.65 5.88
C SER A 164 0.57 0.13 4.45
N LYS A 165 -0.18 0.70 3.50
CA LYS A 165 -0.07 0.33 2.07
C LYS A 165 1.30 0.65 1.49
N VAL A 166 1.85 1.82 1.81
CA VAL A 166 3.20 2.20 1.36
C VAL A 166 4.23 1.20 1.88
N VAL A 167 4.16 0.83 3.16
CA VAL A 167 5.05 -0.18 3.77
C VAL A 167 4.91 -1.54 3.09
N ASP A 168 3.68 -1.99 2.81
CA ASP A 168 3.41 -3.25 2.11
C ASP A 168 4.01 -3.25 0.70
N ASP A 169 3.82 -2.18 -0.07
CA ASP A 169 4.36 -2.05 -1.43
C ASP A 169 5.89 -2.04 -1.43
N GLY A 170 6.52 -1.32 -0.50
CA GLY A 170 7.98 -1.31 -0.33
C GLY A 170 8.55 -2.66 0.07
N SER A 171 7.86 -3.34 0.97
CA SER A 171 8.22 -4.68 1.43
C SER A 171 8.13 -5.69 0.30
N PHE A 172 7.08 -5.62 -0.51
CA PHE A 172 6.93 -6.43 -1.71
C PHE A 172 8.09 -6.19 -2.70
N MET A 173 8.38 -4.94 -3.06
CA MET A 173 9.47 -4.64 -4.00
C MET A 173 10.83 -5.12 -3.46
N THR A 174 11.08 -4.94 -2.17
CA THR A 174 12.31 -5.44 -1.54
C THR A 174 12.40 -6.96 -1.58
N ALA A 175 11.31 -7.66 -1.24
CA ALA A 175 11.27 -9.13 -1.32
C ALA A 175 11.44 -9.63 -2.76
N LEU A 176 10.82 -8.94 -3.73
CA LEU A 176 10.92 -9.25 -5.15
C LEU A 176 12.37 -9.15 -5.65
N LEU A 177 13.05 -8.05 -5.34
CA LEU A 177 14.46 -7.83 -5.66
C LEU A 177 15.34 -8.91 -5.03
N GLN A 178 15.17 -9.19 -3.74
CA GLN A 178 15.95 -10.21 -3.04
C GLN A 178 15.73 -11.62 -3.59
N HIS A 179 14.49 -11.96 -3.95
CA HIS A 179 14.16 -13.26 -4.53
C HIS A 179 14.88 -13.46 -5.87
N HIS A 180 14.79 -12.47 -6.76
CA HIS A 180 15.36 -12.58 -8.10
C HIS A 180 16.88 -12.46 -8.11
N GLN A 181 17.46 -11.66 -7.21
CA GLN A 181 18.91 -11.64 -7.03
C GLN A 181 19.44 -13.03 -6.63
N LYS A 182 18.78 -13.70 -5.67
CA LYS A 182 19.15 -15.08 -5.27
C LYS A 182 19.03 -16.08 -6.41
N LEU A 183 18.08 -15.90 -7.33
CA LEU A 183 17.95 -16.76 -8.51
C LEU A 183 19.11 -16.55 -9.50
N LEU A 184 19.50 -15.30 -9.73
CA LEU A 184 20.66 -14.97 -10.58
C LEU A 184 21.95 -15.54 -10.01
N ASP A 185 22.19 -15.36 -8.71
CA ASP A 185 23.40 -15.87 -8.04
C ASP A 185 23.49 -17.41 -8.15
N LYS A 186 22.35 -18.12 -8.05
CA LYS A 186 22.27 -19.57 -8.27
C LYS A 186 22.54 -19.99 -9.71
N GLN A 187 22.15 -19.18 -10.68
CA GLN A 187 22.41 -19.48 -12.10
C GLN A 187 23.89 -19.28 -12.44
N GLN A 188 24.54 -18.29 -11.83
CA GLN A 188 25.97 -18.01 -12.03
C GLN A 188 26.89 -19.00 -11.31
N THR A 189 26.44 -19.59 -10.19
CA THR A 189 27.22 -20.60 -9.45
C THR A 189 27.06 -22.03 -10.00
N ASN A 190 26.06 -22.28 -10.84
CA ASN A 190 25.84 -23.56 -11.52
C ASN A 190 26.31 -23.57 -12.99
N ALA A 191 26.91 -22.48 -13.45
CA ALA A 191 27.54 -22.34 -14.77
C ALA A 191 29.07 -22.50 -14.64
#